data_AF-A0A3D1YHH5-F1
#
_entry.id   AF-A0A3D1YHH5-F1
#
_cell.length_a   1.000
_cell.length_b   1.000
_cell.length_c   1.000
_cell.angle_alpha   90.00
_cell.angle_beta   90.00
_cell.angle_gamma   90.00
#
_symmetry.space_group_name_H-M   'P 1'
#
loop_
_entity.id
_entity.type
_entity.pdbx_description
1 polymer ?
#
loop_
_entity_poly.entity_id
_entity_poly.type
_entity_poly.pdbx_seq_one_letter_code
_entity_poly.pdbx_strand_id
1 'polypeptide(L)'
;MITGFGLVPIHGIILIECIIMVVTSSKIMRQFIKNSINCNQDCSLKTSSSENVPPCKKCNMKIIGNVLVSEPSIENLEDNRKLQKTFTGWKKTNHNHVINFLNLHSDKNWHILDVGTGSHNLSEIYPDINPNQYYTLDIQNNNHLDIICDLTKSQPLKEIFDVIICLNVLEHVYNYNDFLNNTLKMLKPNGYFLFAVPYHSGLHQTPYDYFRYSNFALEKIFTEHKLEIIEIEPVHNGFNPWASLSTYKTLIRNNNNLLSTLTTFMLNMSILISRIAYKINRDIIIDGHYSEIDEQKKNQHPELKLKSTPTGYVGTLKKL
;
A
#
# COMPACT_ATOMS: atom_id res chain seq x y z
N MET A 1 17.63 26.48 -55.47
CA MET A 1 17.49 26.50 -54.00
C MET A 1 17.09 25.08 -53.60
N ILE A 2 18.03 24.16 -53.35
CA ILE A 2 18.75 23.95 -52.07
C ILE A 2 17.71 23.55 -51.00
N THR A 3 17.61 22.38 -50.38
CA THR A 3 18.45 21.17 -50.09
C THR A 3 17.45 20.14 -49.50
N GLY A 4 17.51 18.81 -49.69
CA GLY A 4 18.62 17.92 -49.36
C GLY A 4 18.70 17.68 -47.84
N PHE A 5 17.81 16.88 -47.24
CA PHE A 5 18.00 16.37 -45.87
C PHE A 5 18.25 14.87 -45.92
N GLY A 6 19.54 14.54 -45.81
CA GLY A 6 20.02 13.18 -45.66
C GLY A 6 19.76 12.67 -44.25
N LEU A 7 19.46 11.37 -44.18
CA LEU A 7 19.52 10.58 -42.95
C LEU A 7 20.99 10.43 -42.57
N VAL A 8 21.36 10.90 -41.38
CA VAL A 8 22.60 10.55 -40.69
C VAL A 8 22.21 10.03 -39.31
N PRO A 9 22.65 8.82 -38.90
CA PRO A 9 22.42 8.31 -37.56
C PRO A 9 23.48 8.91 -36.64
N ILE A 10 23.06 9.61 -35.58
CA ILE A 10 23.97 10.01 -34.51
C ILE A 10 23.66 9.13 -33.30
N HIS A 11 24.50 8.10 -33.14
CA HIS A 11 24.71 7.45 -31.86
C HIS A 11 25.26 8.47 -30.87
N GLY A 12 24.72 8.45 -29.66
CA GLY A 12 25.34 9.05 -28.49
C GLY A 12 24.57 10.22 -27.90
N ILE A 13 24.29 10.08 -26.60
CA ILE A 13 24.00 11.16 -25.67
C ILE A 13 22.56 11.71 -25.75
N ILE A 14 21.57 10.86 -25.46
CA ILE A 14 20.28 11.29 -24.89
C ILE A 14 19.87 10.25 -23.84
N LEU A 15 20.56 10.24 -22.69
CA LEU A 15 20.25 9.34 -21.56
C LEU A 15 20.25 10.05 -20.20
N ILE A 16 20.27 11.38 -20.17
CA ILE A 16 20.40 12.14 -18.91
C ILE A 16 19.22 13.10 -18.67
N GLU A 17 18.40 13.44 -19.67
CA GLU A 17 17.37 14.49 -19.51
C GLU A 17 15.97 13.99 -19.10
N CYS A 18 15.70 12.67 -19.07
CA CYS A 18 14.40 12.15 -18.60
C CYS A 18 14.25 12.05 -17.07
N ILE A 19 15.31 12.32 -16.29
CA ILE A 19 15.27 12.19 -14.82
C ILE A 19 14.77 13.48 -14.14
N ILE A 20 14.73 14.61 -14.85
CA ILE A 20 14.43 15.93 -14.26
C ILE A 20 13.11 16.45 -14.83
N MET A 21 11.97 15.87 -14.48
CA MET A 21 10.70 16.62 -14.66
C MET A 21 9.50 16.21 -13.80
N VAL A 22 9.67 15.44 -12.72
CA VAL A 22 8.55 15.10 -11.81
C VAL A 22 9.00 15.16 -10.33
N VAL A 23 9.52 16.32 -9.93
CA VAL A 23 9.63 16.72 -8.51
C VAL A 23 9.14 18.18 -8.41
N THR A 24 7.87 18.43 -8.72
CA THR A 24 7.30 19.79 -8.74
C THR A 24 6.77 20.26 -7.37
N SER A 25 7.36 19.77 -6.27
CA SER A 25 7.22 20.38 -4.95
C SER A 25 8.53 20.14 -4.19
N SER A 26 9.29 21.21 -3.95
CA SER A 26 10.61 21.17 -3.28
C SER A 26 10.45 20.92 -1.78
N LYS A 27 10.00 19.74 -1.40
CA LYS A 27 10.05 19.31 0.00
C LYS A 27 11.51 19.18 0.37
N ILE A 28 12.02 19.97 1.31
CA ILE A 28 13.42 19.86 1.76
C ILE A 28 13.62 18.46 2.36
N MET A 29 14.75 17.81 2.02
CA MET A 29 15.12 16.53 2.62
C MET A 29 15.06 16.66 4.15
N ARG A 30 14.21 15.84 4.78
CA ARG A 30 14.04 15.92 6.22
C ARG A 30 15.31 15.46 6.91
N GLN A 31 15.87 16.32 7.76
CA GLN A 31 17.09 16.02 8.50
C GLN A 31 16.97 14.73 9.32
N PHE A 32 15.76 14.42 9.81
CA PHE A 32 15.42 13.17 10.46
C PHE A 32 15.78 11.94 9.59
N ILE A 33 15.40 11.93 8.31
CA ILE A 33 15.70 10.83 7.37
C ILE A 33 17.20 10.76 7.09
N LYS A 34 17.80 11.91 6.77
CA LYS A 34 19.23 12.02 6.45
C LYS A 34 20.12 11.48 7.57
N ASN A 35 19.85 11.86 8.82
CA ASN A 35 20.61 11.40 9.99
C ASN A 35 20.45 9.88 10.23
N SER A 36 19.30 9.34 9.83
CA SER A 36 18.87 7.98 10.14
C SER A 36 19.20 6.96 9.06
N ILE A 37 19.89 7.37 7.99
CA ILE A 37 20.40 6.49 6.93
C ILE A 37 21.12 5.30 7.57
N ASN A 38 20.74 4.09 7.16
CA ASN A 38 21.33 2.84 7.60
C ASN A 38 22.70 2.62 6.92
N CYS A 39 23.67 3.43 7.34
CA CYS A 39 25.06 3.37 6.91
C CYS A 39 25.96 3.85 8.05
N ASN A 40 27.24 3.52 7.96
CA ASN A 40 28.27 3.91 8.92
C ASN A 40 28.36 5.44 9.11
N GLN A 41 29.05 5.87 10.17
CA GLN A 41 29.17 7.29 10.55
C GLN A 41 29.80 8.16 9.45
N ASP A 42 30.69 7.59 8.63
CA ASP A 42 31.34 8.26 7.51
C ASP A 42 30.54 8.16 6.20
N CYS A 43 29.24 7.90 6.28
CA CYS A 43 28.35 7.95 5.12
C CYS A 43 28.39 9.34 4.48
N SER A 44 28.80 9.41 3.21
CA SER A 44 28.85 10.65 2.43
C SER A 44 27.51 11.39 2.38
N LEU A 45 26.39 10.66 2.41
CA LEU A 45 25.05 11.24 2.42
C LEU A 45 24.70 11.90 3.76
N LYS A 46 25.29 11.44 4.87
CA LYS A 46 25.07 12.03 6.20
C LYS A 46 25.85 13.32 6.39
N THR A 47 27.09 13.34 5.91
CA THR A 47 28.07 14.40 6.20
C THR A 47 28.06 15.55 5.20
N SER A 48 27.62 15.32 3.97
CA SER A 48 27.64 16.35 2.93
C SER A 48 26.54 17.41 3.14
N SER A 49 26.91 18.68 3.02
CA SER A 49 26.00 19.82 2.88
C SER A 49 25.63 20.14 1.43
N SER A 50 26.29 19.51 0.45
CA SER A 50 25.99 19.67 -0.99
C SER A 50 24.66 19.02 -1.34
N GLU A 51 23.89 19.67 -2.23
CA GLU A 51 22.67 19.12 -2.84
C GLU A 51 23.00 17.96 -3.81
N ASN A 52 24.19 17.98 -4.42
CA ASN A 52 24.65 16.94 -5.33
C ASN A 52 25.72 16.09 -4.66
N VAL A 53 25.29 15.02 -3.98
CA VAL A 53 26.17 14.04 -3.33
C VAL A 53 26.21 12.78 -4.18
N PRO A 54 27.40 12.30 -4.60
CA PRO A 54 27.48 11.02 -5.30
C PRO A 54 26.95 9.89 -4.40
N PRO A 55 26.44 8.80 -4.99
CA PRO A 55 25.99 7.64 -4.23
C PRO A 55 27.05 7.19 -3.22
N CYS A 56 26.62 6.86 -2.01
CA CYS A 56 27.55 6.40 -0.99
C CYS A 56 28.12 5.03 -1.39
N LYS A 57 29.44 4.93 -1.53
CA LYS A 57 30.12 3.68 -1.91
C LYS A 57 29.89 2.51 -0.95
N LYS A 58 29.41 2.76 0.27
CA LYS A 58 29.17 1.72 1.29
C LYS A 58 27.76 1.16 1.28
N CYS A 59 26.76 2.04 1.30
CA CYS A 59 25.35 1.63 1.33
C CYS A 59 24.68 1.65 -0.05
N ASN A 60 25.38 2.14 -1.08
CA ASN A 60 24.89 2.30 -2.45
C ASN A 60 23.60 3.15 -2.57
N MET A 61 23.24 3.90 -1.52
CA MET A 61 22.15 4.85 -1.54
C MET A 61 22.61 6.17 -2.17
N LYS A 62 21.66 6.95 -2.68
CA LYS A 62 21.85 8.30 -3.20
C LYS A 62 20.71 9.21 -2.78
N ILE A 63 20.91 10.52 -2.89
CA ILE A 63 19.85 11.50 -2.73
C ILE A 63 19.63 12.14 -4.10
N ILE A 64 18.40 12.08 -4.61
CA ILE A 64 18.01 12.75 -5.86
C ILE A 64 17.07 13.89 -5.49
N GLY A 65 17.51 15.13 -5.71
CA GLY A 65 16.84 16.31 -5.19
C GLY A 65 16.76 16.23 -3.66
N ASN A 66 15.57 15.93 -3.14
CA ASN A 66 15.32 15.82 -1.70
C ASN A 66 14.80 14.44 -1.26
N VAL A 67 14.91 13.43 -2.13
CA VAL A 67 14.40 12.09 -1.88
C VAL A 67 15.55 11.11 -1.68
N LEU A 68 15.46 10.25 -0.65
CA LEU A 68 16.45 9.20 -0.40
C LEU A 68 16.13 8.01 -1.31
N VAL A 69 17.08 7.58 -2.12
CA VAL A 69 16.89 6.50 -3.09
C VAL A 69 17.88 5.36 -2.82
N SER A 70 17.38 4.14 -2.73
CA SER A 70 18.22 2.93 -2.65
C SER A 70 18.25 2.17 -3.97
N GLU A 71 19.42 1.75 -4.43
CA GLU A 71 19.55 0.88 -5.60
C GLU A 71 19.46 -0.62 -5.25
N PRO A 72 18.89 -1.48 -6.11
CA PRO A 72 18.22 -1.13 -7.36
C PRO A 72 16.81 -0.57 -7.08
N SER A 73 16.60 0.71 -7.38
CA SER A 73 15.26 1.30 -7.44
C SER A 73 14.74 1.09 -8.84
N ILE A 74 13.46 0.74 -9.00
CA ILE A 74 12.89 0.56 -10.34
C ILE A 74 12.90 1.94 -11.02
N GLU A 75 13.83 2.15 -11.96
CA GLU A 75 14.04 3.44 -12.65
C GLU A 75 12.84 3.85 -13.54
N ASN A 76 11.91 2.94 -13.85
CA ASN A 76 10.94 3.13 -14.94
C ASN A 76 9.50 2.77 -14.57
N LEU A 77 8.94 3.41 -13.54
CA LEU A 77 7.48 3.48 -13.40
C LEU A 77 7.10 4.92 -13.07
N GLU A 78 6.89 5.73 -14.10
CA GLU A 78 6.09 6.94 -13.97
C GLU A 78 4.67 6.52 -13.53
N ASP A 79 4.26 6.95 -12.35
CA ASP A 79 2.89 6.76 -11.92
C ASP A 79 1.95 7.74 -12.63
N ASN A 80 1.38 7.30 -13.75
CA ASN A 80 0.36 8.03 -14.48
C ASN A 80 -1.05 7.95 -13.81
N ARG A 81 -1.18 7.40 -12.60
CA ARG A 81 -2.48 7.33 -11.90
C ARG A 81 -2.92 8.71 -11.48
N LYS A 82 -4.10 9.13 -11.95
CA LYS A 82 -4.77 10.35 -11.47
C LYS A 82 -5.02 10.25 -9.97
N LEU A 83 -4.69 11.31 -9.23
CA LEU A 83 -5.08 11.51 -7.82
C LEU A 83 -6.58 11.20 -7.64
N GLN A 84 -6.90 10.06 -7.03
CA GLN A 84 -8.28 9.70 -6.70
C GLN A 84 -8.73 10.51 -5.47
N LYS A 85 -9.69 11.41 -5.66
CA LYS A 85 -10.30 12.19 -4.54
C LYS A 85 -11.44 11.45 -3.84
N THR A 86 -11.83 10.28 -4.34
CA THR A 86 -12.90 9.45 -3.78
C THR A 86 -12.39 8.03 -3.60
N PHE A 87 -12.61 7.47 -2.41
CA PHE A 87 -12.15 6.14 -2.03
C PHE A 87 -13.32 5.16 -1.99
N THR A 88 -13.06 3.90 -2.33
CA THR A 88 -14.01 2.82 -2.11
C THR A 88 -14.27 2.67 -0.60
N GLY A 89 -15.40 2.08 -0.22
CA GLY A 89 -15.72 1.79 1.18
C GLY A 89 -14.59 1.02 1.88
N TRP A 90 -14.00 0.06 1.16
CA TRP A 90 -12.82 -0.70 1.57
C TRP A 90 -11.63 0.19 1.97
N LYS A 91 -11.13 1.03 1.03
CA LYS A 91 -9.99 1.91 1.29
C LYS A 91 -10.25 2.85 2.47
N LYS A 92 -11.48 3.36 2.58
CA LYS A 92 -11.87 4.20 3.71
C LYS A 92 -11.81 3.46 5.04
N THR A 93 -12.24 2.20 5.09
CA THR A 93 -12.14 1.37 6.31
C THR A 93 -10.68 1.19 6.73
N ASN A 94 -9.78 0.92 5.78
CA ASN A 94 -8.35 0.76 6.07
C ASN A 94 -7.74 2.05 6.63
N HIS A 95 -8.08 3.21 6.06
CA HIS A 95 -7.62 4.49 6.58
C HIS A 95 -8.20 4.78 7.97
N ASN A 96 -9.49 4.48 8.19
CA ASN A 96 -10.13 4.69 9.49
C ASN A 96 -9.44 3.88 10.60
N HIS A 97 -8.98 2.66 10.31
CA HIS A 97 -8.18 1.86 11.25
C HIS A 97 -6.96 2.64 11.74
N VAL A 98 -6.17 3.18 10.79
CA VAL A 98 -4.99 4.00 11.08
C VAL A 98 -5.36 5.27 11.86
N ILE A 99 -6.35 6.03 11.38
CA ILE A 99 -6.75 7.29 12.03
C ILE A 99 -7.26 7.06 13.45
N ASN A 100 -8.05 6.03 13.68
CA ASN A 100 -8.52 5.67 15.01
C ASN A 100 -7.35 5.32 15.93
N PHE A 101 -6.41 4.49 15.47
CA PHE A 101 -5.22 4.15 16.23
C PHE A 101 -4.40 5.39 16.59
N LEU A 102 -4.15 6.29 15.64
CA LEU A 102 -3.40 7.52 15.86
C LEU A 102 -4.13 8.48 16.82
N ASN A 103 -5.44 8.61 16.71
CA ASN A 103 -6.25 9.47 17.59
C ASN A 103 -6.23 8.99 19.05
N LEU A 104 -6.27 7.67 19.26
CA LEU A 104 -6.12 7.07 20.60
C LEU A 104 -4.76 7.35 21.23
N HIS A 105 -3.76 7.70 20.42
CA HIS A 105 -2.40 8.04 20.83
C HIS A 105 -2.02 9.48 20.47
N SER A 106 -3.01 10.38 20.40
CA SER A 106 -2.81 11.78 19.98
C SER A 106 -1.93 12.59 20.93
N ASP A 107 -1.70 12.12 22.15
CA ASP A 107 -0.73 12.68 23.10
C ASP A 107 0.73 12.34 22.74
N LYS A 108 0.95 11.39 21.83
CA LYS A 108 2.29 10.91 21.46
C LYS A 108 2.86 11.70 20.29
N ASN A 109 4.13 12.08 20.46
CA ASN A 109 4.92 12.74 19.43
C ASN A 109 5.69 11.70 18.59
N TRP A 110 4.95 10.81 17.93
CA TRP A 110 5.50 9.65 17.21
C TRP A 110 5.91 9.96 15.77
N HIS A 111 6.99 9.33 15.32
CA HIS A 111 7.36 9.32 13.90
C HIS A 111 6.72 8.14 13.18
N ILE A 112 6.00 8.44 12.11
CA ILE A 112 5.14 7.51 11.38
C ILE A 112 5.71 7.35 9.96
N LEU A 113 6.00 6.13 9.55
CA LEU A 113 6.35 5.81 8.17
C LEU A 113 5.17 5.13 7.49
N ASP A 114 4.77 5.65 6.33
CA ASP A 114 3.83 4.99 5.43
C ASP A 114 4.58 4.30 4.30
N VAL A 115 4.44 2.97 4.24
CA VAL A 115 5.08 2.10 3.27
C VAL A 115 4.07 1.73 2.19
N GLY A 116 4.45 1.95 0.93
CA GLY A 116 3.58 1.78 -0.22
C GLY A 116 2.53 2.89 -0.32
N THR A 117 2.94 4.14 -0.06
CA THR A 117 2.08 5.33 -0.09
C THR A 117 1.29 5.46 -1.41
N GLY A 118 1.84 4.93 -2.51
CA GLY A 118 1.21 4.99 -3.82
C GLY A 118 0.97 6.44 -4.25
N SER A 119 -0.20 6.70 -4.81
CA SER A 119 -0.53 8.02 -5.38
C SER A 119 -0.99 9.06 -4.35
N HIS A 120 -0.99 8.76 -3.05
CA HIS A 120 -1.67 9.57 -2.04
C HIS A 120 -0.92 9.66 -0.72
N ASN A 121 -0.65 10.87 -0.28
CA ASN A 121 -0.12 11.12 1.06
C ASN A 121 -1.26 11.26 2.08
N LEU A 122 -1.34 10.36 3.08
CA LEU A 122 -2.43 10.42 4.07
C LEU A 122 -2.43 11.72 4.88
N SER A 123 -1.27 12.35 5.12
CA SER A 123 -1.23 13.63 5.84
C SER A 123 -1.84 14.80 5.07
N GLU A 124 -1.97 14.68 3.74
CA GLU A 124 -2.66 15.68 2.92
C GLU A 124 -4.18 15.45 2.91
N ILE A 125 -4.62 14.22 3.22
CA ILE A 125 -6.03 13.82 3.21
C ILE A 125 -6.64 14.00 4.61
N TYR A 126 -5.90 13.65 5.64
CA TYR A 126 -6.34 13.62 7.03
C TYR A 126 -5.59 14.68 7.84
N PRO A 127 -6.26 15.77 8.25
CA PRO A 127 -5.61 16.87 8.96
C PRO A 127 -5.12 16.47 10.36
N ASP A 128 -5.64 15.38 10.91
CA ASP A 128 -5.24 14.83 12.22
C ASP A 128 -3.80 14.26 12.19
N ILE A 129 -3.26 13.98 11.00
CA ILE A 129 -1.89 13.48 10.85
C ILE A 129 -0.94 14.67 10.74
N ASN A 130 -0.06 14.84 11.73
CA ASN A 130 0.99 15.85 11.68
C ASN A 130 1.96 15.59 10.52
N PRO A 131 2.00 16.44 9.47
CA PRO A 131 2.85 16.20 8.32
C PRO A 131 4.34 16.21 8.68
N ASN A 132 4.76 16.92 9.73
CA ASN A 132 6.17 16.98 10.15
C ASN A 132 6.68 15.66 10.74
N GLN A 133 5.80 14.73 11.08
CA GLN A 133 6.14 13.44 11.67
C GLN A 133 5.69 12.26 10.82
N TYR A 134 5.09 12.53 9.67
CA TYR A 134 4.59 11.52 8.75
C TYR A 134 5.46 11.46 7.51
N TYR A 135 6.10 10.32 7.28
CA TYR A 135 7.09 10.09 6.23
C TYR A 135 6.56 9.06 5.23
N THR A 136 6.90 9.22 3.96
CA THR A 136 6.35 8.40 2.86
C THR A 136 7.45 7.61 2.16
N LEU A 137 7.16 6.33 1.86
CA LEU A 137 8.05 5.42 1.15
C LEU A 137 7.28 4.62 0.11
N ASP A 138 7.81 4.54 -1.10
CA ASP A 138 7.30 3.62 -2.13
C ASP A 138 8.45 3.06 -2.99
N ILE A 139 8.18 2.01 -3.77
CA ILE A 139 9.11 1.49 -4.77
C ILE A 139 9.01 2.28 -6.09
N GLN A 140 7.84 2.88 -6.38
CA GLN A 140 7.60 3.70 -7.57
C GLN A 140 7.83 5.17 -7.27
N ASN A 141 8.42 5.92 -8.21
CA ASN A 141 8.71 7.33 -8.00
C ASN A 141 7.43 8.19 -8.10
N ASN A 142 7.07 8.87 -7.01
CA ASN A 142 5.94 9.80 -6.93
C ASN A 142 6.39 11.16 -6.36
N ASN A 143 5.68 12.23 -6.74
CA ASN A 143 6.00 13.62 -6.39
C ASN A 143 6.05 13.97 -4.88
N HIS A 144 5.63 13.07 -3.99
CA HIS A 144 5.44 13.34 -2.56
C HIS A 144 6.22 12.39 -1.63
N LEU A 145 7.15 11.59 -2.18
CA LEU A 145 7.91 10.61 -1.41
C LEU A 145 9.08 11.24 -0.65
N ASP A 146 9.32 10.78 0.57
CA ASP A 146 10.57 11.04 1.29
C ASP A 146 11.64 9.99 0.93
N ILE A 147 11.23 8.77 0.60
CA ILE A 147 12.10 7.62 0.34
C ILE A 147 11.60 6.82 -0.87
N ILE A 148 12.50 6.44 -1.77
CA ILE A 148 12.25 5.46 -2.84
C ILE A 148 13.12 4.23 -2.58
N CYS A 149 12.47 3.10 -2.32
CA CYS A 149 13.16 1.87 -1.92
C CYS A 149 12.38 0.61 -2.26
N ASP A 150 13.04 -0.37 -2.86
CA ASP A 150 12.58 -1.75 -2.90
C ASP A 150 12.93 -2.45 -1.57
N LEU A 151 11.96 -2.51 -0.66
CA LEU A 151 12.14 -3.13 0.65
C LEU A 151 12.33 -4.66 0.58
N THR A 152 12.11 -5.31 -0.57
CA THR A 152 12.51 -6.71 -0.75
C THR A 152 14.01 -6.89 -0.90
N LYS A 153 14.75 -5.80 -1.18
CA LYS A 153 16.20 -5.83 -1.46
C LYS A 153 17.02 -5.01 -0.49
N SER A 154 16.45 -3.93 0.05
CA SER A 154 17.20 -2.95 0.83
C SER A 154 16.43 -2.49 2.06
N GLN A 155 17.17 -1.99 3.05
CA GLN A 155 16.65 -1.36 4.26
C GLN A 155 17.37 -0.01 4.44
N PRO A 156 16.75 1.12 4.05
CA PRO A 156 17.44 2.39 3.94
C PRO A 156 17.66 3.09 5.30
N LEU A 157 16.88 2.74 6.33
CA LEU A 157 16.87 3.41 7.64
C LEU A 157 16.91 2.40 8.79
N LYS A 158 17.33 2.80 10.00
CA LYS A 158 17.44 1.92 11.18
C LYS A 158 16.60 2.41 12.35
N GLU A 159 15.60 1.63 12.77
CA GLU A 159 14.86 1.73 14.04
C GLU A 159 14.50 3.16 14.48
N ILE A 160 13.90 3.95 13.59
CA ILE A 160 13.57 5.35 13.87
C ILE A 160 12.08 5.63 13.97
N PHE A 161 11.25 4.75 13.44
CA PHE A 161 9.80 4.96 13.41
C PHE A 161 9.13 4.31 14.62
N ASP A 162 8.21 5.03 15.23
CA ASP A 162 7.36 4.52 16.30
C ASP A 162 6.17 3.74 15.72
N VAL A 163 5.73 4.12 14.52
CA VAL A 163 4.65 3.45 13.77
C VAL A 163 5.07 3.26 12.32
N ILE A 164 4.84 2.06 11.78
CA ILE A 164 4.85 1.80 10.33
C ILE A 164 3.44 1.43 9.88
N ILE A 165 2.97 2.10 8.83
CA ILE A 165 1.71 1.83 8.14
C ILE A 165 2.03 1.06 6.85
N CYS A 166 1.28 0.00 6.57
CA CYS A 166 1.46 -0.86 5.39
C CYS A 166 0.08 -1.29 4.87
N LEU A 167 -0.58 -0.40 4.11
CA LEU A 167 -1.94 -0.64 3.62
C LEU A 167 -1.92 -1.08 2.17
N ASN A 168 -2.47 -2.26 1.88
CA ASN A 168 -2.62 -2.78 0.53
C ASN A 168 -1.29 -2.90 -0.24
N VAL A 169 -0.25 -3.35 0.46
CA VAL A 169 1.09 -3.57 -0.11
C VAL A 169 1.45 -5.04 -0.12
N LEU A 170 1.21 -5.75 0.98
CA LEU A 170 1.74 -7.09 1.19
C LEU A 170 1.23 -8.09 0.13
N GLU A 171 0.01 -7.91 -0.38
CA GLU A 171 -0.55 -8.70 -1.49
C GLU A 171 0.26 -8.60 -2.79
N HIS A 172 0.98 -7.49 -2.97
CA HIS A 172 1.79 -7.17 -4.14
C HIS A 172 3.27 -7.56 -3.97
N VAL A 173 3.64 -8.14 -2.84
CA VAL A 173 5.03 -8.49 -2.53
C VAL A 173 5.22 -10.01 -2.49
N TYR A 174 5.77 -10.58 -3.57
CA TYR A 174 6.05 -12.02 -3.63
C TYR A 174 7.03 -12.48 -2.52
N ASN A 175 8.15 -11.76 -2.37
CA ASN A 175 9.17 -12.04 -1.34
C ASN A 175 8.83 -11.32 -0.02
N TYR A 176 7.66 -11.63 0.56
CA TYR A 176 7.15 -10.94 1.75
C TYR A 176 8.07 -11.07 2.97
N ASN A 177 8.85 -12.17 3.09
CA ASN A 177 9.79 -12.36 4.19
C ASN A 177 10.89 -11.29 4.20
N ASP A 178 11.54 -11.04 3.06
CA ASP A 178 12.59 -10.02 2.96
C ASP A 178 12.02 -8.63 3.19
N PHE A 179 10.84 -8.37 2.61
CA PHE A 179 10.11 -7.13 2.81
C PHE A 179 9.80 -6.87 4.28
N LEU A 180 9.20 -7.82 5.01
CA LEU A 180 8.88 -7.66 6.42
C LEU A 180 10.16 -7.50 7.25
N ASN A 181 11.18 -8.32 7.00
CA ASN A 181 12.47 -8.21 7.71
C ASN A 181 13.10 -6.83 7.57
N ASN A 182 13.12 -6.26 6.35
CA ASN A 182 13.67 -4.92 6.13
C ASN A 182 12.76 -3.83 6.70
N THR A 183 11.45 -3.96 6.54
CA THR A 183 10.47 -3.01 7.08
C THR A 183 10.56 -2.92 8.60
N LEU A 184 10.56 -4.05 9.30
CA LEU A 184 10.56 -4.10 10.76
C LEU A 184 11.88 -3.68 11.40
N LYS A 185 12.99 -3.68 10.66
CA LYS A 185 14.25 -3.09 11.14
C LYS A 185 14.26 -1.54 11.04
N MET A 186 13.27 -0.93 10.38
CA MET A 186 13.05 0.52 10.46
C MET A 186 12.15 0.91 11.64
N LEU A 187 11.37 -0.04 12.16
CA LEU A 187 10.50 0.12 13.32
C LEU A 187 11.31 0.03 14.62
N LYS A 188 11.08 0.95 15.56
CA LYS A 188 11.68 0.89 16.90
C LYS A 188 11.23 -0.36 17.68
N PRO A 189 12.02 -0.86 18.64
CA PRO A 189 11.51 -1.79 19.64
C PRO A 189 10.25 -1.22 20.32
N ASN A 190 9.23 -2.05 20.56
CA ASN A 190 7.91 -1.65 21.05
C ASN A 190 7.11 -0.73 20.11
N GLY A 191 7.58 -0.47 18.89
CA GLY A 191 6.85 0.26 17.87
C GLY A 191 5.68 -0.56 17.29
N TYR A 192 4.75 0.13 16.64
CA TYR A 192 3.55 -0.48 16.07
C TYR A 192 3.64 -0.65 14.55
N PHE A 193 3.15 -1.78 14.06
CA PHE A 193 2.97 -2.05 12.64
C PHE A 193 1.47 -2.19 12.35
N LEU A 194 0.94 -1.23 11.60
CA LEU A 194 -0.46 -1.21 11.16
C LEU A 194 -0.54 -1.72 9.74
N PHE A 195 -1.41 -2.68 9.47
CA PHE A 195 -1.51 -3.26 8.13
C PHE A 195 -2.95 -3.36 7.65
N ALA A 196 -3.10 -3.47 6.32
CA ALA A 196 -4.32 -3.90 5.69
C ALA A 196 -4.03 -4.74 4.45
N VAL A 197 -4.74 -5.85 4.26
CA VAL A 197 -4.60 -6.74 3.09
C VAL A 197 -5.96 -7.20 2.57
N PRO A 198 -6.13 -7.42 1.25
CA PRO A 198 -7.34 -7.95 0.68
C PRO A 198 -7.43 -9.47 0.89
N TYR A 199 -8.67 -9.97 1.02
CA TYR A 199 -8.97 -11.41 1.06
C TYR A 199 -9.91 -11.82 -0.07
N HIS A 200 -11.00 -11.10 -0.27
CA HIS A 200 -11.98 -11.38 -1.32
C HIS A 200 -12.02 -10.21 -2.32
N SER A 201 -11.06 -10.20 -3.24
CA SER A 201 -10.94 -9.21 -4.32
C SER A 201 -10.54 -9.88 -5.64
N GLY A 202 -11.01 -9.31 -6.75
CA GLY A 202 -10.53 -9.68 -8.08
C GLY A 202 -9.05 -9.32 -8.28
N LEU A 203 -8.43 -9.86 -9.33
CA LEU A 203 -7.05 -9.51 -9.69
C LEU A 203 -6.93 -8.01 -10.02
N HIS A 204 -5.87 -7.38 -9.54
CA HIS A 204 -5.59 -5.95 -9.74
C HIS A 204 -4.10 -5.67 -9.73
N GLN A 205 -3.61 -4.66 -10.47
CA GLN A 205 -2.17 -4.41 -10.64
C GLN A 205 -1.38 -5.58 -11.25
N THR A 206 -2.02 -6.36 -12.13
CA THR A 206 -1.38 -7.48 -12.85
C THR A 206 -0.09 -7.03 -13.56
N PRO A 207 1.02 -7.81 -13.49
CA PRO A 207 1.15 -9.16 -12.92
C PRO A 207 1.52 -9.21 -11.41
N TYR A 208 1.45 -8.09 -10.69
CA TYR A 208 1.98 -7.95 -9.33
C TYR A 208 0.93 -8.19 -8.24
N ASP A 209 0.03 -9.16 -8.41
CA ASP A 209 -1.04 -9.47 -7.43
C ASP A 209 -0.95 -10.93 -7.01
N TYR A 210 -0.25 -11.18 -5.91
CA TYR A 210 0.26 -12.52 -5.59
C TYR A 210 -0.58 -13.25 -4.55
N PHE A 211 -1.03 -12.56 -3.50
CA PHE A 211 -1.54 -13.23 -2.30
C PHE A 211 -2.92 -12.75 -1.84
N ARG A 212 -3.69 -13.68 -1.28
CA ARG A 212 -4.92 -13.44 -0.51
C ARG A 212 -4.73 -14.09 0.86
N TYR A 213 -4.36 -13.28 1.83
CA TYR A 213 -3.99 -13.79 3.14
C TYR A 213 -5.23 -14.07 3.99
N SER A 214 -5.37 -15.30 4.46
CA SER A 214 -6.33 -15.63 5.51
C SER A 214 -5.84 -15.12 6.87
N ASN A 215 -6.74 -14.99 7.84
CA ASN A 215 -6.37 -14.63 9.22
C ASN A 215 -5.25 -15.52 9.78
N PHE A 216 -5.38 -16.84 9.62
CA PHE A 216 -4.39 -17.81 10.12
C PHE A 216 -3.02 -17.68 9.46
N ALA A 217 -2.98 -17.33 8.17
CA ALA A 217 -1.72 -17.07 7.48
C ALA A 217 -1.05 -15.81 8.04
N LEU A 218 -1.82 -14.74 8.28
CA LEU A 218 -1.31 -13.49 8.86
C LEU A 218 -0.76 -13.73 10.27
N GLU A 219 -1.52 -14.39 11.14
CA GLU A 219 -1.09 -14.69 12.51
C GLU A 219 0.26 -15.43 12.54
N LYS A 220 0.39 -16.47 11.70
CA LYS A 220 1.62 -17.25 11.61
C LYS A 220 2.79 -16.42 11.06
N ILE A 221 2.59 -15.73 9.94
CA ILE A 221 3.62 -14.89 9.30
C ILE A 221 4.12 -13.83 10.29
N PHE A 222 3.23 -13.10 10.95
CA PHE A 222 3.62 -12.02 11.86
C PHE A 222 4.30 -12.53 13.13
N THR A 223 3.83 -13.65 13.68
CA THR A 223 4.49 -14.29 14.82
C THR A 223 5.91 -14.75 14.46
N GLU A 224 6.11 -15.34 13.27
CA GLU A 224 7.44 -15.73 12.78
C GLU A 224 8.39 -14.52 12.63
N HIS A 225 7.85 -13.34 12.39
CA HIS A 225 8.59 -12.06 12.34
C HIS A 225 8.69 -11.35 13.69
N LYS A 226 8.39 -12.03 14.81
CA LYS A 226 8.49 -11.50 16.19
C LYS A 226 7.61 -10.28 16.42
N LEU A 227 6.43 -10.25 15.81
CA LEU A 227 5.40 -9.29 16.14
C LEU A 227 4.40 -9.91 17.11
N GLU A 228 4.10 -9.17 18.17
CA GLU A 228 2.94 -9.40 19.01
C GLU A 228 1.69 -8.93 18.27
N ILE A 229 0.69 -9.81 18.18
CA ILE A 229 -0.59 -9.48 17.57
C ILE A 229 -1.46 -8.82 18.62
N ILE A 230 -1.68 -7.50 18.49
CA ILE A 230 -2.61 -6.77 19.37
C ILE A 230 -4.04 -7.03 18.87
N GLU A 231 -4.26 -6.88 17.56
CA GLU A 231 -5.54 -7.21 16.93
C GLU A 231 -5.35 -7.52 15.44
N ILE A 232 -6.19 -8.41 14.92
CA ILE A 232 -6.45 -8.58 13.49
C ILE A 232 -7.97 -8.64 13.32
N GLU A 233 -8.53 -7.68 12.61
CA GLU A 233 -9.97 -7.56 12.42
C GLU A 233 -10.38 -7.85 10.97
N PRO A 234 -11.40 -8.70 10.77
CA PRO A 234 -11.99 -8.90 9.46
C PRO A 234 -12.75 -7.64 9.03
N VAL A 235 -12.50 -7.19 7.81
CA VAL A 235 -13.24 -6.08 7.20
C VAL A 235 -14.30 -6.63 6.27
N HIS A 236 -15.56 -6.35 6.59
CA HIS A 236 -16.73 -6.78 5.82
C HIS A 236 -17.25 -5.71 4.85
N ASN A 237 -16.86 -4.46 5.09
CA ASN A 237 -17.31 -3.29 4.33
C ASN A 237 -16.50 -3.16 3.03
N GLY A 238 -16.86 -3.98 2.05
CA GLY A 238 -16.18 -4.06 0.75
C GLY A 238 -16.81 -5.04 -0.23
N PHE A 239 -17.72 -5.92 0.23
CA PHE A 239 -18.39 -6.84 -0.69
C PHE A 239 -19.39 -6.05 -1.51
N ASN A 240 -19.05 -5.90 -2.78
CA ASN A 240 -19.91 -5.26 -3.76
C ASN A 240 -20.62 -6.39 -4.51
N PRO A 241 -21.80 -6.88 -4.06
CA PRO A 241 -22.55 -7.92 -4.79
C PRO A 241 -22.84 -7.48 -6.25
N TRP A 242 -22.88 -6.16 -6.48
CA TRP A 242 -22.93 -5.55 -7.82
C TRP A 242 -21.76 -5.89 -8.73
N ALA A 243 -20.56 -6.13 -8.21
CA ALA A 243 -19.41 -6.44 -9.04
C ALA A 243 -19.64 -7.74 -9.82
N SER A 244 -20.12 -8.78 -9.13
CA SER A 244 -20.53 -10.04 -9.75
C SER A 244 -21.69 -9.85 -10.73
N LEU A 245 -22.72 -9.09 -10.35
CA LEU A 245 -23.86 -8.76 -11.23
C LEU A 245 -23.43 -7.94 -12.47
N SER A 246 -22.45 -7.04 -12.34
CA SER A 246 -21.91 -6.23 -13.44
C SER A 246 -21.07 -7.06 -14.42
N THR A 247 -20.39 -8.08 -13.91
CA THR A 247 -19.69 -9.07 -14.74
C THR A 247 -20.71 -9.86 -15.56
N TYR A 248 -21.78 -10.34 -14.93
CA TYR A 248 -22.87 -11.03 -15.61
C TYR A 248 -23.56 -10.16 -16.68
N LYS A 249 -23.78 -8.87 -16.38
CA LYS A 249 -24.29 -7.88 -17.35
C LYS A 249 -23.37 -7.74 -18.57
N THR A 250 -22.05 -7.77 -18.38
CA THR A 250 -21.08 -7.66 -19.48
C THR A 250 -21.16 -8.85 -20.43
N LEU A 251 -21.36 -10.06 -19.89
CA LEU A 251 -21.54 -11.28 -20.68
C LEU A 251 -22.82 -11.25 -21.53
N ILE A 252 -23.92 -10.72 -20.96
CA ILE A 252 -25.22 -10.65 -21.64
C ILE A 252 -25.25 -9.55 -22.71
N ARG A 253 -24.53 -8.42 -22.50
CA ARG A 253 -24.53 -7.28 -23.41
C ARG A 253 -24.03 -7.60 -24.83
N ASN A 254 -23.33 -8.72 -25.02
CA ASN A 254 -22.88 -9.17 -26.33
C ASN A 254 -24.02 -9.71 -27.22
N ASN A 255 -25.23 -9.87 -26.69
CA ASN A 255 -26.41 -10.30 -27.44
C ASN A 255 -27.43 -9.16 -27.60
N ASN A 256 -27.84 -8.85 -28.83
CA ASN A 256 -28.77 -7.76 -29.15
C ASN A 256 -30.24 -8.21 -29.27
N ASN A 257 -30.68 -9.19 -28.48
CA ASN A 257 -32.07 -9.68 -28.50
C ASN A 257 -32.91 -9.14 -27.34
N LEU A 258 -34.25 -9.24 -27.46
CA LEU A 258 -35.21 -8.78 -26.45
C LEU A 258 -34.94 -9.39 -25.07
N LEU A 259 -34.59 -10.68 -25.03
CA LEU A 259 -34.28 -11.39 -23.79
C LEU A 259 -33.08 -10.74 -23.07
N SER A 260 -32.00 -10.44 -23.79
CA SER A 260 -30.83 -9.74 -23.26
C SER A 260 -31.17 -8.34 -22.71
N THR A 261 -32.05 -7.60 -23.38
CA THR A 261 -32.50 -6.28 -22.89
C THR A 261 -33.30 -6.42 -21.58
N LEU A 262 -34.24 -7.37 -21.52
CA LEU A 262 -35.01 -7.66 -20.31
C LEU A 262 -34.12 -8.12 -19.15
N THR A 263 -33.18 -9.04 -19.41
CA THR A 263 -32.22 -9.49 -18.40
C THR A 263 -31.33 -8.36 -17.92
N THR A 264 -30.86 -7.48 -18.81
CA THR A 264 -30.06 -6.31 -18.42
C THR A 264 -30.84 -5.34 -17.54
N PHE A 265 -32.12 -5.10 -17.84
CA PHE A 265 -32.99 -4.27 -17.00
C PHE A 265 -33.19 -4.88 -15.61
N MET A 266 -33.47 -6.18 -15.53
CA MET A 266 -33.59 -6.90 -14.25
C MET A 266 -32.30 -6.80 -13.43
N LEU A 267 -31.12 -7.01 -14.03
CA LEU A 267 -29.83 -6.87 -13.35
C LEU A 267 -29.59 -5.46 -12.82
N ASN A 268 -29.95 -4.42 -13.58
CA ASN A 268 -29.84 -3.04 -13.11
C ASN A 268 -30.74 -2.76 -11.90
N MET A 269 -31.96 -3.29 -11.91
CA MET A 269 -32.88 -3.18 -10.77
C MET A 269 -32.33 -3.93 -9.54
N SER A 270 -31.81 -5.14 -9.71
CA SER A 270 -31.16 -5.89 -8.62
C SER A 270 -29.97 -5.12 -8.04
N ILE A 271 -29.12 -4.56 -8.91
CA ILE A 271 -27.98 -3.72 -8.48
C ILE A 271 -28.48 -2.50 -7.68
N LEU A 272 -29.52 -1.81 -8.14
CA LEU A 272 -30.06 -0.64 -7.46
C LEU A 272 -30.66 -1.02 -6.09
N ILE A 273 -31.51 -2.06 -6.05
CA ILE A 273 -32.17 -2.54 -4.82
C ILE A 273 -31.13 -2.90 -3.79
N SER A 274 -30.16 -3.73 -4.17
CA SER A 274 -29.15 -4.13 -3.20
C SER A 274 -28.35 -2.86 -2.77
N ARG A 275 -28.09 -1.85 -3.63
CA ARG A 275 -27.27 -0.65 -3.28
C ARG A 275 -27.98 0.17 -2.23
N ILE A 276 -29.30 0.28 -2.35
CA ILE A 276 -30.17 0.89 -1.36
C ILE A 276 -30.11 0.07 -0.08
N ALA A 277 -30.25 -1.26 -0.15
CA ALA A 277 -30.17 -2.14 1.00
C ALA A 277 -28.82 -2.02 1.74
N TYR A 278 -27.69 -1.95 1.03
CA TYR A 278 -26.37 -1.72 1.61
C TYR A 278 -26.23 -0.33 2.24
N LYS A 279 -26.82 0.71 1.62
CA LYS A 279 -26.79 2.07 2.20
C LYS A 279 -27.58 2.17 3.50
N ILE A 280 -28.67 1.38 3.62
CA ILE A 280 -29.51 1.28 4.82
C ILE A 280 -28.84 0.38 5.86
N ASN A 281 -28.43 -0.83 5.47
CA ASN A 281 -27.80 -1.85 6.30
C ASN A 281 -26.29 -1.87 6.01
N ARG A 282 -25.57 -0.90 6.56
CA ARG A 282 -24.13 -0.69 6.28
C ARG A 282 -23.24 -1.88 6.61
N ASP A 283 -23.74 -2.85 7.38
CA ASP A 283 -23.03 -4.04 7.86
C ASP A 283 -23.67 -5.32 7.28
N ILE A 284 -23.59 -5.52 5.96
CA ILE A 284 -24.00 -6.80 5.36
C ILE A 284 -22.89 -7.82 5.62
N ILE A 285 -23.14 -8.71 6.57
CA ILE A 285 -22.32 -9.86 6.94
C ILE A 285 -22.70 -11.03 6.03
N ILE A 286 -21.72 -11.61 5.32
CA ILE A 286 -21.93 -12.79 4.47
C ILE A 286 -21.47 -14.01 5.23
N ASP A 287 -22.41 -14.72 5.83
CA ASP A 287 -22.10 -15.97 6.50
C ASP A 287 -21.49 -16.97 5.51
N GLY A 288 -20.32 -17.50 5.87
CA GLY A 288 -19.72 -18.61 5.14
C GLY A 288 -20.48 -19.89 5.45
N HIS A 289 -20.71 -20.73 4.44
CA HIS A 289 -21.13 -22.10 4.68
C HIS A 289 -19.89 -22.94 5.02
N TYR A 290 -19.81 -23.43 6.25
CA TYR A 290 -18.72 -24.30 6.71
C TYR A 290 -19.15 -25.76 6.70
N SER A 291 -18.19 -26.67 6.57
CA SER A 291 -18.46 -28.10 6.72
C SER A 291 -18.92 -28.41 8.14
N GLU A 292 -19.68 -29.49 8.35
CA GLU A 292 -20.09 -29.93 9.69
C GLU A 292 -18.90 -30.13 10.63
N ILE A 293 -17.78 -30.63 10.08
CA ILE A 293 -16.53 -30.83 10.81
C ILE A 293 -15.95 -29.49 11.28
N ASP A 294 -15.96 -28.47 10.42
CA ASP A 294 -15.44 -27.14 10.75
C ASP A 294 -16.36 -26.42 11.75
N GLU A 295 -17.67 -26.60 11.66
CA GLU A 295 -18.62 -26.08 12.66
C GLU A 295 -18.43 -26.75 14.03
N GLN A 296 -18.20 -28.06 14.06
CA GLN A 296 -17.86 -28.76 15.30
C GLN A 296 -16.55 -28.23 15.91
N LYS A 297 -15.51 -28.03 15.09
CA LYS A 297 -14.24 -27.44 15.54
C LYS A 297 -14.42 -26.04 16.09
N LYS A 298 -15.17 -25.16 15.40
CA LYS A 298 -15.47 -23.79 15.87
C LYS A 298 -16.22 -23.75 17.20
N ASN A 299 -17.07 -24.75 17.46
CA ASN A 299 -17.76 -24.85 18.73
C ASN A 299 -16.83 -25.25 19.88
N GLN A 300 -15.77 -26.01 19.58
CA GLN A 300 -14.72 -26.39 20.54
C GLN A 300 -13.64 -25.32 20.69
N HIS A 301 -13.48 -24.48 19.67
CA HIS A 301 -12.45 -23.44 19.56
C HIS A 301 -13.09 -22.09 19.22
N PRO A 302 -13.56 -21.34 20.23
CA PRO A 302 -14.21 -20.05 20.04
C PRO A 302 -13.37 -19.05 19.24
N GLU A 303 -12.04 -19.14 19.29
CA GLU A 303 -11.08 -18.37 18.51
C GLU A 303 -11.20 -18.59 16.99
N LEU A 304 -11.76 -19.72 16.55
CA LEU A 304 -11.99 -20.05 15.14
C LEU A 304 -13.34 -19.51 14.61
N LYS A 305 -14.17 -18.88 15.47
CA LYS A 305 -15.47 -18.31 15.07
C LYS A 305 -15.30 -16.99 14.29
N LEU A 306 -14.82 -17.10 13.05
CA LEU A 306 -14.89 -16.00 12.09
C LEU A 306 -16.36 -15.73 11.72
N LYS A 307 -16.80 -14.48 11.91
CA LYS A 307 -18.21 -14.07 11.84
C LYS A 307 -18.79 -13.89 10.42
N SER A 308 -18.00 -14.09 9.36
CA SER A 308 -18.42 -14.09 7.95
C SER A 308 -17.20 -14.13 7.02
N THR A 309 -17.41 -14.30 5.72
CA THR A 309 -16.35 -14.13 4.72
C THR A 309 -15.95 -12.66 4.62
N PRO A 310 -14.72 -12.27 5.01
CA PRO A 310 -14.31 -10.88 4.94
C PRO A 310 -13.90 -10.49 3.54
N THR A 311 -13.90 -9.19 3.27
CA THR A 311 -13.28 -8.62 2.07
C THR A 311 -11.78 -8.41 2.20
N GLY A 312 -11.28 -8.43 3.44
CA GLY A 312 -9.88 -8.48 3.80
C GLY A 312 -9.69 -8.27 5.29
N TYR A 313 -8.48 -7.93 5.70
CA TYR A 313 -8.12 -7.79 7.10
C TYR A 313 -7.38 -6.48 7.33
N VAL A 314 -7.63 -5.88 8.49
CA VAL A 314 -6.79 -4.82 9.07
C VAL A 314 -6.22 -5.33 10.38
N GLY A 315 -5.12 -4.75 10.85
CA GLY A 315 -4.61 -5.12 12.16
C GLY A 315 -3.56 -4.19 12.70
N THR A 316 -3.36 -4.32 14.01
CA THR A 316 -2.37 -3.60 14.81
C THR A 316 -1.45 -4.63 15.43
N LEU A 317 -0.17 -4.51 15.15
CA LEU A 317 0.87 -5.39 15.67
C LEU A 317 1.90 -4.56 16.41
N LYS A 318 2.62 -5.18 17.35
CA LYS A 318 3.67 -4.54 18.11
C LYS A 318 4.99 -5.31 17.97
N LYS A 319 6.08 -4.60 17.70
CA LYS A 319 7.42 -5.21 17.61
C LYS A 319 7.93 -5.54 19.02
N LEU A 320 8.26 -6.82 19.23
CA LEU A 320 8.84 -7.34 20.47
C LEU A 320 10.28 -6.87 20.70
#